data_AF-E3K6N7-F1
#
_entry.id   AF-E3K6N7-F1
#
_cell.length_a   1.000
_cell.length_b   1.000
_cell.length_c   1.000
_cell.angle_alpha   90.00
_cell.angle_beta   90.00
_cell.angle_gamma   90.00
#
_symmetry.space_group_name_H-M   'P 1'
#
loop_
_entity.id
_entity.type
_entity.pdbx_description
1 polymer ?
#
loop_
_entity_poly.entity_id
_entity_poly.type
_entity_poly.pdbx_seq_one_letter_code
_entity_poly.pdbx_strand_id
1 'polypeptide(L)'
;MKSKKLSSAKKRKLNEGSSHQTKSPEPDSKSDSVIDLGVNLLNEYLEFVKIPPGDSDGILHILTENKATNPQLFQSKNITREVMKEWGLHDVFIAQLQDNVLKFEKQTSSN
;
A
#
# COMPACT_ATOMS: atom_id res chain seq x y z
N MET A 1 31.92 -32.91 49.78
CA MET A 1 30.80 -32.32 50.57
C MET A 1 31.25 -31.02 51.21
N LYS A 2 30.37 -30.00 51.24
CA LYS A 2 30.52 -28.64 51.83
C LYS A 2 31.41 -27.70 50.98
N SER A 3 31.10 -26.43 50.67
CA SER A 3 30.29 -25.39 51.32
C SER A 3 29.85 -24.34 50.26
N LYS A 4 28.59 -23.89 50.21
CA LYS A 4 28.01 -22.69 50.86
C LYS A 4 28.52 -21.31 50.35
N LYS A 5 27.74 -20.76 49.40
CA LYS A 5 27.19 -19.40 49.29
C LYS A 5 27.80 -18.28 50.16
N LEU A 6 28.38 -17.25 49.53
CA LEU A 6 28.52 -15.83 49.95
C LEU A 6 28.92 -15.04 48.67
N SER A 7 28.69 -13.75 48.44
CA SER A 7 27.80 -12.69 48.90
C SER A 7 28.08 -11.49 47.97
N SER A 8 27.11 -10.61 47.79
CA SER A 8 27.15 -9.39 46.97
C SER A 8 28.34 -8.47 47.27
N ALA A 9 28.89 -7.82 46.24
CA ALA A 9 29.55 -6.53 46.37
C ALA A 9 29.25 -5.66 45.14
N LYS A 10 28.85 -4.42 45.43
CA LYS A 10 28.29 -3.40 44.56
C LYS A 10 29.27 -2.22 44.51
N LYS A 11 29.25 -1.49 43.37
CA LYS A 11 29.88 -0.17 43.07
C LYS A 11 31.36 -0.24 42.63
N ARG A 12 31.95 0.64 41.80
CA ARG A 12 31.58 1.69 40.81
C ARG A 12 32.94 2.31 40.36
N LYS A 13 33.14 2.59 39.06
CA LYS A 13 33.93 3.71 38.44
C LYS A 13 34.23 3.33 36.97
N LEU A 14 33.69 3.99 35.93
CA LEU A 14 33.96 5.33 35.36
C LEU A 14 35.38 5.49 34.77
N ASN A 15 35.54 5.28 33.46
CA ASN A 15 35.82 6.30 32.42
C ASN A 15 35.94 5.57 31.05
N GLU A 16 35.15 5.93 30.05
CA GLU A 16 35.54 6.78 28.90
C GLU A 16 36.74 6.27 28.10
N GLY A 17 36.43 5.43 27.11
CA GLY A 17 37.35 5.05 26.05
C GLY A 17 36.54 4.84 24.78
N SER A 18 36.51 5.88 23.95
CA SER A 18 35.87 5.92 22.64
C SER A 18 36.16 4.66 21.82
N SER A 19 35.09 3.98 21.41
CA SER A 19 35.10 3.15 20.21
C SER A 19 33.72 3.29 19.61
N HIS A 20 33.65 4.12 18.57
CA HIS A 20 32.51 4.23 17.68
C HIS A 20 32.29 2.85 17.04
N GLN A 21 31.59 1.98 17.74
CA GLN A 21 30.94 0.84 17.11
C GLN A 21 29.74 1.42 16.39
N THR A 22 29.93 1.61 15.10
CA THR A 22 28.93 1.92 14.10
C THR A 22 27.63 1.21 14.44
N LYS A 23 26.67 1.97 14.96
CA LYS A 23 25.27 1.56 14.96
C LYS A 23 24.95 1.23 13.51
N SER A 24 24.62 -0.03 13.26
CA SER A 24 23.82 -0.40 12.10
C SER A 24 22.69 0.61 11.98
N PRO A 25 22.49 1.28 10.84
CA PRO A 25 21.23 1.94 10.60
C PRO A 25 20.21 0.81 10.54
N GLU A 26 19.48 0.63 11.64
CA GLU A 26 18.13 0.09 11.56
C GLU A 26 17.44 0.95 10.50
N PRO A 27 16.95 0.38 9.39
CA PRO A 27 16.10 1.16 8.52
C PRO A 27 14.91 1.50 9.40
N ASP A 28 14.84 2.76 9.79
CA ASP A 28 13.62 3.41 10.24
C ASP A 28 12.60 2.97 9.19
N SER A 29 11.78 1.97 9.55
CA SER A 29 10.64 1.54 8.77
C SER A 29 9.59 2.63 8.98
N LYS A 30 9.96 3.84 8.56
CA LYS A 30 9.05 4.76 7.93
C LYS A 30 8.62 4.01 6.70
N SER A 31 7.57 3.20 6.88
CA SER A 31 6.49 3.15 5.92
C SER A 31 6.13 4.61 5.67
N ASP A 32 6.90 5.22 4.76
CA ASP A 32 6.54 6.45 4.08
C ASP A 32 5.29 6.01 3.36
N SER A 33 4.16 6.14 4.05
CA SER A 33 2.82 6.08 3.49
C SER A 33 2.72 7.30 2.59
N VAL A 34 3.53 7.33 1.53
CA VAL A 34 3.15 7.87 0.25
C VAL A 34 2.01 6.97 -0.20
N ILE A 35 0.84 7.16 0.43
CA ILE A 35 -0.40 6.68 -0.13
C ILE A 35 -0.45 7.42 -1.45
N ASP A 36 -0.09 6.72 -2.51
CA ASP A 36 -0.13 7.23 -3.87
C ASP A 36 -1.54 7.79 -4.05
N LEU A 37 -1.62 9.09 -4.34
CA LEU A 37 -2.91 9.78 -4.45
C LEU A 37 -3.82 9.07 -5.48
N GLY A 38 -3.21 8.42 -6.48
CA GLY A 38 -3.89 7.56 -7.44
C GLY A 38 -4.47 6.30 -6.81
N VAL A 39 -3.72 5.61 -5.94
CA VAL A 39 -4.24 4.42 -5.21
C VAL A 39 -5.42 4.79 -4.32
N ASN A 40 -5.39 5.95 -3.64
CA ASN A 40 -6.54 6.40 -2.84
C ASN A 40 -7.77 6.71 -3.71
N LEU A 41 -7.56 7.38 -4.85
CA LEU A 41 -8.63 7.67 -5.80
C LEU A 41 -9.23 6.40 -6.39
N LEU A 42 -8.40 5.40 -6.71
CA LEU A 42 -8.86 4.13 -7.25
C LEU A 42 -9.65 3.34 -6.20
N ASN A 43 -9.22 3.36 -4.94
CA ASN A 43 -9.96 2.73 -3.85
C ASN A 43 -11.36 3.38 -3.67
N GLU A 44 -11.43 4.72 -3.65
CA GLU A 44 -12.71 5.45 -3.60
C GLU A 44 -13.61 5.11 -4.79
N TYR A 45 -13.01 4.99 -5.97
CA TYR A 45 -13.72 4.61 -7.18
C TYR A 45 -14.27 3.17 -7.11
N LEU A 46 -13.48 2.20 -6.64
CA LEU A 46 -13.94 0.82 -6.46
C LEU A 46 -15.10 0.74 -5.45
N GLU A 47 -15.06 1.56 -4.40
CA GLU A 47 -16.16 1.72 -3.44
C GLU A 47 -17.42 2.28 -4.12
N PHE A 48 -17.25 3.31 -4.96
CA PHE A 48 -18.34 3.91 -5.74
C PHE A 48 -19.00 2.90 -6.71
N VAL A 49 -18.19 2.07 -7.37
CA VAL A 49 -18.66 0.99 -8.27
C VAL A 49 -19.34 -0.14 -7.50
N LYS A 50 -19.22 -0.16 -6.16
CA LYS A 50 -19.73 -1.20 -5.25
C LYS A 50 -19.16 -2.58 -5.56
N ILE A 51 -17.87 -2.63 -5.89
CA ILE A 51 -17.17 -3.90 -6.04
C ILE A 51 -17.03 -4.55 -4.64
N PRO A 52 -17.30 -5.87 -4.51
CA PRO A 52 -17.12 -6.56 -3.23
C PRO A 52 -15.69 -6.40 -2.71
N PRO A 53 -15.47 -6.18 -1.40
CA PRO A 53 -14.14 -5.97 -0.85
C PRO A 53 -13.19 -7.15 -1.04
N GLY A 54 -13.73 -8.37 -1.24
CA GLY A 54 -12.94 -9.55 -1.55
C GLY A 54 -12.35 -9.56 -2.96
N ASP A 55 -13.04 -8.93 -3.92
CA ASP A 55 -12.58 -8.82 -5.31
C ASP A 55 -11.84 -7.49 -5.55
N SER A 56 -12.18 -6.45 -4.80
CA SER A 56 -11.62 -5.10 -4.98
C SER A 56 -10.11 -5.07 -4.71
N ASP A 57 -9.60 -5.85 -3.76
CA ASP A 57 -8.16 -5.89 -3.45
C ASP A 57 -7.34 -6.43 -4.63
N GLY A 58 -7.81 -7.53 -5.25
CA GLY A 58 -7.18 -8.09 -6.44
C GLY A 58 -7.24 -7.14 -7.63
N ILE A 59 -8.39 -6.49 -7.85
CA ILE A 59 -8.57 -5.50 -8.92
C ILE A 59 -7.67 -4.28 -8.67
N LEU A 60 -7.63 -3.78 -7.43
CA LEU A 60 -6.77 -2.65 -7.02
C LEU A 60 -5.30 -2.97 -7.25
N HIS A 61 -4.86 -4.17 -6.88
CA HIS A 61 -3.49 -4.62 -7.10
C HIS A 61 -3.13 -4.62 -8.58
N ILE A 62 -3.94 -5.29 -9.41
CA ILE A 62 -3.74 -5.37 -10.87
C ILE A 62 -3.68 -3.97 -11.50
N LEU A 63 -4.61 -3.09 -11.15
CA LEU A 63 -4.66 -1.73 -11.70
C LEU A 63 -3.47 -0.89 -11.26
N THR A 64 -3.00 -1.06 -10.02
CA THR A 64 -1.83 -0.35 -9.48
C THR A 64 -0.55 -0.82 -10.15
N GLU A 65 -0.36 -2.14 -10.35
CA GLU A 65 0.78 -2.71 -11.07
C GLU A 65 0.86 -2.20 -12.51
N ASN A 66 -0.30 -2.04 -13.16
CA ASN A 66 -0.40 -1.53 -14.52
C ASN A 66 -0.41 0.01 -14.62
N LYS A 67 -0.14 0.72 -13.51
CA LYS A 67 -0.17 2.20 -13.41
C LYS A 67 -1.50 2.82 -13.86
N ALA A 68 -2.58 2.05 -13.82
CA ALA A 68 -3.92 2.47 -14.18
C ALA A 68 -4.65 3.01 -12.94
N THR A 69 -3.97 3.88 -12.17
CA THR A 69 -4.46 4.39 -10.87
C THR A 69 -5.53 5.47 -11.01
N ASN A 70 -5.70 6.05 -12.19
CA ASN A 70 -6.73 7.06 -12.45
C ASN A 70 -7.94 6.43 -13.19
N PRO A 71 -9.17 6.54 -12.64
CA PRO A 71 -10.38 6.04 -13.29
C PRO A 71 -10.62 6.57 -14.71
N GLN A 72 -10.17 7.78 -15.02
CA GLN A 72 -10.27 8.36 -16.37
C GLN A 72 -9.48 7.57 -17.42
N LEU A 73 -8.46 6.81 -17.00
CA LEU A 73 -7.69 5.95 -17.90
C LEU A 73 -8.55 4.82 -18.46
N PHE A 74 -9.59 4.38 -17.75
CA PHE A 74 -10.47 3.29 -18.21
C PHE A 74 -11.38 3.70 -19.37
N GLN A 75 -11.55 5.01 -19.61
CA GLN A 75 -12.20 5.54 -20.81
C GLN A 75 -11.23 5.91 -21.91
N SER A 76 -9.94 5.98 -21.59
CA SER A 76 -8.93 6.33 -22.57
C SER A 76 -8.77 5.19 -23.58
N LYS A 77 -8.46 5.53 -24.83
CA LYS A 77 -8.18 4.55 -25.89
C LYS A 77 -7.01 3.61 -25.56
N ASN A 78 -6.20 3.95 -24.57
CA ASN A 78 -5.05 3.16 -24.12
C ASN A 78 -5.45 1.94 -23.29
N ILE A 79 -6.53 2.02 -22.50
CA ILE A 79 -6.96 0.92 -21.63
C ILE A 79 -8.30 0.39 -22.17
N THR A 80 -8.21 -0.51 -23.14
CA THR A 80 -9.38 -1.20 -23.70
C THR A 80 -9.80 -2.38 -22.82
N ARG A 81 -10.99 -2.93 -23.08
CA ARG A 81 -11.46 -4.14 -22.37
C ARG A 81 -10.52 -5.33 -22.58
N GLU A 82 -9.95 -5.46 -23.77
CA GLU A 82 -8.98 -6.51 -24.07
C GLU A 82 -7.74 -6.38 -23.21
N VAL A 83 -7.17 -5.16 -23.09
CA VAL A 83 -6.02 -4.89 -22.23
C VAL A 83 -6.32 -5.25 -20.76
N MET A 84 -7.49 -4.82 -20.26
CA MET A 84 -7.91 -5.17 -18.90
C MET A 84 -8.08 -6.68 -18.69
N LYS A 85 -8.55 -7.39 -19.73
CA LYS A 85 -8.71 -8.84 -19.71
C LYS A 85 -7.36 -9.55 -19.75
N GLU A 86 -6.38 -9.02 -20.49
CA GLU A 86 -4.99 -9.50 -20.48
C GLU A 86 -4.34 -9.33 -19.10
N TRP A 87 -4.74 -8.31 -18.34
CA TRP A 87 -4.31 -8.14 -16.94
C TRP A 87 -4.97 -9.13 -15.97
N GLY A 88 -5.94 -9.93 -16.44
CA GLY A 88 -6.66 -10.90 -15.61
C GLY A 88 -7.94 -10.36 -14.98
N LEU A 89 -8.44 -9.20 -15.41
CA LEU A 89 -9.74 -8.70 -14.95
C LEU A 89 -10.89 -9.46 -15.61
N HIS A 90 -11.91 -9.77 -14.83
CA HIS A 90 -13.13 -10.40 -15.32
C HIS A 90 -13.97 -9.42 -16.14
N ASP A 91 -14.58 -9.89 -17.25
CA ASP A 91 -15.43 -9.08 -18.13
C ASP A 91 -16.52 -8.30 -17.39
N VAL A 92 -17.08 -8.86 -16.31
CA VAL A 92 -18.10 -8.21 -15.47
C VAL A 92 -17.54 -6.97 -14.78
N PHE A 93 -16.37 -7.08 -14.15
CA PHE A 93 -15.72 -5.94 -13.48
C PHE A 93 -15.25 -4.90 -14.49
N ILE A 94 -14.73 -5.34 -15.64
CA ILE A 94 -14.33 -4.44 -16.74
C ILE A 94 -15.52 -3.57 -17.18
N ALA A 95 -16.68 -4.19 -17.40
CA ALA A 95 -17.90 -3.47 -17.76
C ALA A 95 -18.34 -2.50 -16.64
N GLN A 96 -18.29 -2.94 -15.39
CA GLN A 96 -18.63 -2.10 -14.25
C GLN A 96 -17.69 -0.90 -14.10
N LEU A 97 -16.39 -1.08 -14.26
CA LEU A 97 -15.43 0.02 -14.25
C LEU A 97 -15.78 0.98 -15.39
N GLN A 98 -15.78 0.53 -16.66
CA GLN A 98 -16.01 1.45 -17.78
C GLN A 98 -17.35 2.22 -17.73
N ASP A 99 -18.44 1.57 -17.32
CA ASP A 99 -19.78 2.18 -17.29
C ASP A 99 -19.94 3.24 -16.18
N ASN A 100 -19.19 3.08 -15.09
CA ASN A 100 -19.27 3.97 -13.94
C ASN A 100 -18.25 5.11 -13.98
N VAL A 101 -17.27 5.13 -14.90
CA VAL A 101 -16.30 6.24 -15.01
C VAL A 101 -17.02 7.57 -15.26
N LEU A 102 -17.97 7.63 -16.20
CA LEU A 102 -18.72 8.88 -16.48
C LEU A 102 -19.49 9.37 -15.25
N LYS A 103 -20.07 8.44 -14.48
CA LYS A 103 -20.89 8.76 -13.32
C LYS A 103 -20.01 9.33 -12.21
N PHE A 104 -18.84 8.73 -12.01
CA PHE A 104 -17.84 9.21 -11.05
C PHE A 104 -17.26 10.57 -11.48
N GLU A 105 -16.87 10.74 -12.75
CA GLU A 105 -16.37 12.02 -13.26
C GLU A 105 -17.39 13.15 -13.06
N LYS A 106 -18.67 12.88 -13.36
CA LYS A 106 -19.75 13.85 -13.13
C LYS A 106 -19.93 14.19 -11.65
N GLN A 107 -19.77 13.22 -10.75
CA GLN A 107 -19.83 13.46 -9.30
C GLN A 107 -18.65 14.30 -8.80
N THR A 108 -17.44 14.03 -9.29
CA THR A 108 -16.22 14.76 -8.91
C THR A 108 -16.16 16.17 -9.51
N SER A 109 -16.73 16.38 -10.71
CA SER A 109 -16.75 17.69 -11.39
C SER A 109 -17.83 18.64 -10.87
N SER A 110 -18.75 18.13 -10.04
CA SER A 110 -19.88 18.89 -9.51
C SER A 110 -19.68 19.29 -8.04
N ASN A 111 -18.51 19.01 -7.45
CA ASN A 111 -18.09 19.42 -6.10
C ASN A 111 -17.09 20.57 -6.14
#